data_AF-A0A5B7A2B3-F1
#
_entry.id   AF-A0A5B7A2B3-F1
#
_cell.length_a   1.000
_cell.length_b   1.000
_cell.length_c   1.000
_cell.angle_alpha   90.00
_cell.angle_beta   90.00
_cell.angle_gamma   90.00
#
_symmetry.space_group_name_H-M   'P 1'
#
loop_
_entity.id
_entity.type
_entity.pdbx_description
1 polymer ?
#
loop_
_entity_poly.entity_id
_entity_poly.type
_entity_poly.pdbx_seq_one_letter_code
_entity_poly.pdbx_strand_id
1 'polypeptide(L)'
;MEKQATKVVEALQSGKLSSGRGLNQETSLKRSNDSHWSSHYGTLISLIAMFSAVIDVLETIMKDGTNSEQRGETCGLLGSIKTFDFLFKLHLMRSVLGITNELLQALPRKKTRNCECHEV
;
A
#
# COMPACT_ATOMS: atom_id res chain seq x y z
N MET A 1 5.07 27.65 -2.08
CA MET A 1 5.13 26.25 -1.63
C MET A 1 3.77 25.56 -1.57
N GLU A 2 2.72 26.13 -2.18
CA GLU A 2 1.35 25.59 -2.11
C GLU A 2 0.97 24.69 -3.31
N LYS A 3 1.81 24.65 -4.34
CA LYS A 3 1.53 23.98 -5.62
C LYS A 3 1.78 22.46 -5.65
N GLN A 4 2.36 21.86 -4.60
CA GLN A 4 2.61 20.41 -4.56
C GLN A 4 1.52 19.66 -3.78
N ALA A 5 0.99 20.26 -2.71
CA ALA A 5 -0.07 19.66 -1.91
C ALA A 5 -1.39 19.53 -2.70
N THR A 6 -1.74 20.54 -3.49
CA THR A 6 -2.93 20.51 -4.36
C THR A 6 -2.86 19.44 -5.44
N LYS A 7 -1.67 19.20 -6.02
CA LYS A 7 -1.47 18.16 -7.04
C LYS A 7 -1.68 16.75 -6.51
N VAL A 8 -1.28 16.49 -5.26
CA VAL A 8 -1.48 15.18 -4.62
C VAL A 8 -2.96 14.95 -4.30
N VAL A 9 -3.68 15.99 -3.86
CA VAL A 9 -5.13 15.93 -3.60
C VAL A 9 -5.93 15.78 -4.90
N GLU A 10 -5.58 16.51 -5.96
CA GLU A 10 -6.22 16.39 -7.27
C GLU A 10 -5.94 15.02 -7.93
N ALA A 11 -4.76 14.44 -7.73
CA ALA A 11 -4.45 13.08 -8.18
C ALA A 11 -5.24 12.01 -7.41
N LEU A 12 -5.51 12.24 -6.11
CA LEU A 12 -6.40 11.40 -5.31
C LEU A 12 -7.87 11.50 -5.77
N GLN A 13 -8.36 12.72 -6.01
CA GLN A 13 -9.77 12.97 -6.35
C GLN A 13 -10.12 12.63 -7.80
N SER A 14 -9.17 12.74 -8.74
CA SER A 14 -9.42 12.49 -10.17
C SER A 14 -9.53 11.01 -10.53
N GLY A 15 -9.36 10.07 -9.58
CA GLY A 15 -9.48 8.63 -9.84
C GLY A 15 -8.60 8.13 -11.00
N LYS A 16 -7.56 8.89 -11.34
CA LYS A 16 -6.75 8.70 -12.56
C LYS A 16 -5.62 7.69 -12.34
N LEU A 17 -5.86 6.69 -11.49
CA LEU A 17 -5.19 5.41 -11.61
C LEU A 17 -6.06 4.59 -12.55
N SER A 18 -5.55 4.34 -13.75
CA SER A 18 -6.25 3.56 -14.78
C SER A 18 -6.60 2.16 -14.26
N SER A 19 -7.76 2.00 -13.63
CA SER A 19 -8.43 0.71 -13.53
C SER A 19 -9.20 0.50 -14.82
N GLY A 20 -8.48 0.40 -15.94
CA GLY A 20 -8.99 -0.17 -17.18
C GLY A 20 -9.13 -1.68 -17.00
N ARG A 21 -10.15 -2.10 -16.25
CA ARG A 21 -10.49 -3.52 -16.10
C ARG A 21 -11.71 -3.78 -17.00
N GLY A 22 -11.42 -4.29 -18.20
CA GLY A 22 -12.42 -4.68 -19.21
C GLY A 22 -13.25 -5.89 -18.79
N LEU A 23 -14.45 -5.93 -19.35
CA LEU A 23 -15.63 -6.75 -19.06
C LEU A 23 -15.49 -8.25 -19.42
N ASN A 24 -14.39 -8.89 -19.04
CA ASN A 24 -14.11 -10.28 -19.42
C ASN A 24 -13.76 -11.06 -18.16
N GLN A 25 -14.78 -11.24 -17.31
CA GLN A 25 -14.79 -12.40 -16.44
C GLN A 25 -14.83 -13.62 -17.35
N GLU A 26 -13.71 -14.31 -17.52
CA GLU A 26 -13.78 -15.71 -17.90
C GLU A 26 -12.71 -16.51 -17.13
N THR A 27 -13.26 -17.25 -16.16
CA THR A 27 -12.89 -18.64 -15.83
C THR A 27 -11.46 -18.89 -15.38
N SER A 28 -11.11 -18.31 -14.25
CA SER A 28 -10.57 -19.09 -13.13
C SER A 28 -10.68 -18.24 -11.88
N LEU A 29 -11.08 -18.87 -10.78
CA LEU A 29 -11.11 -18.24 -9.46
C LEU A 29 -9.67 -17.79 -9.13
N LYS A 30 -9.30 -16.58 -9.56
CA LYS A 30 -8.01 -15.97 -9.30
C LYS A 30 -7.99 -15.73 -7.80
N ARG A 31 -7.42 -16.72 -7.10
CA ARG A 31 -7.43 -16.88 -5.65
C ARG A 31 -7.22 -15.53 -4.98
N SER A 32 -8.18 -15.10 -4.18
CA SER A 32 -8.19 -13.80 -3.48
C SER A 32 -6.95 -13.55 -2.60
N ASN A 33 -6.19 -14.61 -2.31
CA ASN A 33 -4.96 -14.55 -1.52
C ASN A 33 -3.83 -13.77 -2.17
N ASP A 34 -3.66 -13.86 -3.50
CA ASP A 34 -2.55 -13.17 -4.18
C ASP A 34 -2.79 -11.65 -4.26
N SER A 35 -4.05 -11.21 -4.28
CA SER A 35 -4.40 -9.78 -4.26
C SER A 35 -4.23 -9.14 -2.89
N HIS A 36 -4.44 -9.87 -1.80
CA HIS A 36 -4.41 -9.28 -0.47
C HIS A 36 -2.97 -8.99 -0.01
N TRP A 37 -2.10 -9.99 0.01
CA TRP A 37 -0.71 -9.84 0.48
C TRP A 37 0.16 -8.95 -0.41
N SER A 38 -0.01 -9.04 -1.73
CA SER A 38 0.73 -8.21 -2.68
C SER A 38 0.28 -6.74 -2.60
N SER A 39 -1.02 -6.49 -2.40
CA SER A 39 -1.53 -5.13 -2.14
C SER A 39 -1.00 -4.57 -0.83
N HIS A 40 -1.00 -5.35 0.25
CA HIS A 40 -0.46 -4.92 1.56
C HIS A 40 1.01 -4.57 1.46
N TYR A 41 1.80 -5.39 0.76
CA TYR A 41 3.20 -5.09 0.51
C TYR A 41 3.36 -3.79 -0.30
N GLY A 42 2.57 -3.61 -1.36
CA GLY A 42 2.59 -2.38 -2.16
C GLY A 42 2.27 -1.12 -1.33
N THR A 43 1.24 -1.17 -0.49
CA THR A 43 0.88 -0.07 0.41
C THR A 43 2.00 0.24 1.39
N LEU A 44 2.63 -0.79 1.96
CA LEU A 44 3.73 -0.64 2.90
C LEU A 44 4.95 0.02 2.26
N ILE A 45 5.30 -0.39 1.04
CA ILE A 45 6.38 0.23 0.26
C ILE A 45 6.09 1.71 -0.02
N SER A 46 4.86 2.02 -0.44
CA SER A 46 4.44 3.41 -0.67
C SER A 46 4.50 4.25 0.61
N LEU A 47 4.08 3.72 1.76
CA LEU A 47 4.17 4.41 3.04
C LEU A 47 5.63 4.69 3.42
N ILE A 48 6.53 3.72 3.23
CA ILE A 48 7.96 3.90 3.50
C ILE A 48 8.56 4.97 2.57
N ALA A 49 8.19 4.96 1.29
CA ALA A 49 8.65 5.97 0.33
C ALA A 49 8.15 7.38 0.66
N MET A 50 6.92 7.49 1.18
CA MET A 50 6.31 8.75 1.58
C MET A 50 6.61 9.14 3.03
N PHE A 51 7.42 8.37 3.77
CA PHE A 51 7.55 8.53 5.21
C PHE A 51 8.00 9.94 5.59
N SER A 52 9.00 10.51 4.89
CA SER A 52 9.42 11.90 5.09
C SER A 52 8.28 12.90 4.90
N ALA A 53 7.50 12.76 3.82
CA ALA A 53 6.38 13.65 3.53
C ALA A 53 5.28 13.56 4.60
N VAL A 54 5.03 12.36 5.14
CA VAL A 54 4.10 12.17 6.26
C VAL A 54 4.61 12.89 7.51
N ILE A 55 5.90 12.77 7.85
CA ILE A 55 6.51 13.51 8.95
C ILE A 55 6.37 15.02 8.75
N ASP A 56 6.70 15.53 7.56
CA ASP A 56 6.66 16.96 7.26
C ASP A 56 5.25 17.55 7.40
N VAL A 57 4.24 16.83 6.92
CA VAL A 57 2.83 17.24 7.06
C VAL A 57 2.40 17.25 8.53
N LEU A 58 2.76 16.23 9.30
CA LEU A 58 2.42 16.17 10.73
C LEU A 58 3.13 17.29 11.52
N GLU A 59 4.38 17.58 11.22
CA GLU A 59 5.09 18.72 11.83
C GLU A 59 4.45 20.06 11.48
N THR A 60 4.00 20.22 10.24
CA THR A 60 3.30 21.44 9.79
C THR A 60 2.00 21.63 10.55
N ILE A 61 1.17 20.58 10.65
CA ILE A 61 -0.09 20.63 11.40
C ILE A 61 0.15 20.94 12.88
N MET A 62 1.19 20.35 13.47
CA MET A 62 1.54 20.58 14.87
C MET A 62 1.96 22.03 15.16
N LYS A 63 2.67 22.66 14.21
CA LYS A 63 3.18 24.04 14.33
C LYS A 63 2.12 25.09 13.98
N ASP A 64 1.46 24.92 12.84
CA ASP A 64 0.62 25.96 12.21
C ASP A 64 -0.89 25.70 12.37
N GLY A 65 -1.28 24.57 12.97
CA GLY A 65 -2.68 24.22 13.20
C GLY A 65 -3.39 25.20 14.14
N THR A 66 -4.57 25.67 13.74
CA THR A 66 -5.41 26.53 14.59
C THR A 66 -6.27 25.74 15.58
N ASN A 67 -6.47 24.44 15.34
CA ASN A 67 -7.21 23.52 16.20
C ASN A 67 -6.30 22.85 17.23
N SER A 68 -6.51 23.13 18.52
CA SER A 68 -5.73 22.58 19.63
C SER A 68 -5.89 21.07 19.80
N GLU A 69 -7.06 20.51 19.53
CA GLU A 69 -7.33 19.07 19.59
C GLU A 69 -6.52 18.33 18.54
N GLN A 70 -6.60 18.79 17.29
CA GLN A 70 -5.83 18.24 16.17
C GLN A 70 -4.31 18.32 16.42
N ARG A 71 -3.83 19.39 17.07
CA ARG A 71 -2.41 19.50 17.47
C ARG A 71 -2.02 18.46 18.51
N GLY A 72 -2.87 18.20 19.49
CA GLY A 72 -2.64 17.16 20.50
C GLY A 72 -2.56 15.76 19.88
N GLU A 73 -3.52 15.42 19.02
CA GLU A 73 -3.53 14.15 18.28
C GLU A 73 -2.29 14.00 17.39
N THR A 74 -1.95 15.05 16.64
CA THR A 74 -0.78 15.07 15.75
C THR A 74 0.52 14.92 16.53
N CYS A 75 0.63 15.53 17.71
CA CYS A 75 1.80 15.36 18.59
C CYS A 75 1.94 13.91 19.06
N GLY A 76 0.83 13.28 19.49
CA GLY A 76 0.83 11.88 19.88
C GLY A 76 1.20 10.94 18.73
N LEU A 77 0.66 11.18 17.54
CA LEU A 77 0.97 10.42 16.35
C LEU A 77 2.43 10.59 15.93
N LEU A 78 2.93 11.82 15.86
CA LEU A 78 4.32 12.14 15.50
C LEU A 78 5.30 11.49 16.48
N GLY A 79 4.99 11.52 17.77
CA GLY A 79 5.78 10.83 18.80
C GLY A 79 5.79 9.32 18.57
N SER A 80 4.64 8.72 18.27
CA SER A 80 4.48 7.28 18.07
C SER A 80 5.24 6.77 16.84
N ILE A 81 5.10 7.44 15.69
CA ILE A 81 5.71 6.99 14.42
C ILE A 81 7.23 7.20 14.37
N LYS A 82 7.77 8.10 15.19
CA LYS A 82 9.22 8.34 15.32
C LYS A 82 9.89 7.41 16.34
N THR A 83 9.13 6.56 17.05
CA THR A 83 9.73 5.60 17.99
C THR A 83 10.53 4.54 17.24
N PHE A 84 11.61 4.06 17.87
CA PHE A 84 12.38 2.93 17.36
C PHE A 84 11.51 1.69 17.16
N ASP A 85 10.61 1.41 18.10
CA ASP A 85 9.71 0.26 18.04
C ASP A 85 8.80 0.30 16.81
N PHE A 86 8.23 1.46 16.48
CA PHE A 86 7.43 1.62 15.26
C PHE A 86 8.26 1.44 14.00
N LEU A 87 9.42 2.10 13.90
CA LEU A 87 10.31 1.98 12.75
C LEU A 87 10.80 0.54 12.56
N PHE A 88 11.19 -0.12 13.65
CA PHE A 88 11.61 -1.52 13.65
C PHE A 88 10.50 -2.45 13.15
N LYS A 89 9.28 -2.30 13.68
CA LYS A 89 8.12 -3.07 13.21
C LYS A 89 7.82 -2.82 11.73
N LEU A 90 7.88 -1.56 11.28
CA LEU A 90 7.65 -1.19 9.89
C LEU A 90 8.67 -1.87 8.95
N HIS A 91 9.95 -1.82 9.31
CA HIS A 91 11.02 -2.49 8.57
C HIS A 91 10.89 -4.02 8.60
N LEU A 92 10.53 -4.60 9.75
CA LEU A 92 10.29 -6.03 9.90
C LEU A 92 9.15 -6.50 8.99
N MET A 93 8.04 -5.78 8.98
CA MET A 93 6.90 -6.06 8.09
C MET A 93 7.33 -5.98 6.62
N ARG A 94 8.15 -4.99 6.23
CA ARG A 94 8.65 -4.89 4.85
C ARG A 94 9.44 -6.14 4.46
N SER A 95 10.33 -6.60 5.32
CA SER A 95 11.15 -7.78 5.04
C SER A 95 10.32 -9.05 4.92
N VAL A 96 9.43 -9.30 5.88
CA VAL A 96 8.59 -10.52 5.90
C VAL A 96 7.61 -10.54 4.74
N LEU A 97 6.91 -9.43 4.49
CA LEU A 97 5.97 -9.36 3.37
C LEU A 97 6.70 -9.37 2.03
N GLY A 98 7.88 -8.76 1.93
CA GLY A 98 8.70 -8.76 0.71
C GLY A 98 9.11 -10.18 0.31
N ILE A 99 9.70 -10.93 1.24
CA ILE A 99 10.06 -12.34 1.03
C ILE A 99 8.82 -13.16 0.68
N THR A 100 7.72 -12.98 1.41
CA THR A 100 6.46 -13.70 1.14
C THR A 100 5.95 -13.41 -0.27
N ASN A 101 5.98 -12.14 -0.70
CA ASN A 101 5.52 -11.72 -2.01
C ASN A 101 6.42 -12.26 -3.14
N GLU A 102 7.75 -12.29 -2.95
CA GLU A 102 8.69 -12.91 -3.90
C GLU A 102 8.46 -14.41 -4.04
N LEU A 103 8.30 -15.13 -2.91
CA LEU A 103 7.97 -16.55 -2.91
C LEU A 103 6.63 -16.80 -3.63
N LEU A 104 5.58 -16.04 -3.31
CA LEU A 104 4.28 -16.17 -3.98
C LEU A 104 4.36 -15.96 -5.50
N GLN A 105 5.24 -15.07 -5.96
CA GLN A 105 5.47 -14.86 -7.40
C GLN A 105 6.29 -15.99 -8.04
N ALA A 106 7.26 -16.55 -7.31
CA ALA A 106 8.13 -17.61 -7.78
C ALA A 106 7.45 -18.99 -7.81
N LEU A 107 6.43 -19.22 -6.98
CA LEU A 107 5.65 -20.46 -7.04
C LEU A 107 4.85 -20.53 -8.36
N PRO A 108 5.09 -21.53 -9.22
CA PRO A 108 4.29 -21.71 -10.42
C PRO A 108 2.84 -21.95 -10.02
N ARG A 109 1.93 -21.10 -10.51
CA ARG A 109 0.50 -21.39 -10.37
C ARG A 109 0.24 -22.71 -11.08
N LYS A 110 -0.25 -23.72 -10.34
CA LYS A 110 -0.76 -24.96 -10.96
C LYS A 110 -1.82 -24.54 -11.98
N LYS A 111 -1.45 -24.54 -13.27
CA LYS A 111 -2.43 -24.62 -14.35
C LYS A 111 -3.06 -25.99 -14.18
N THR A 112 -4.32 -26.04 -13.78
CA THR A 112 -5.14 -27.24 -13.96
C THR A 112 -5.06 -27.55 -15.45
N ARG A 113 -4.27 -28.56 -15.84
CA ARG A 113 -4.31 -29.08 -17.20
C ARG A 113 -5.66 -29.78 -17.28
N ASN A 114 -6.58 -29.26 -18.09
CA ASN A 114 -7.68 -30.07 -18.56
C ASN A 114 -7.03 -31.17 -19.41
N CYS A 115 -7.09 -32.41 -18.94
CA CYS A 115 -6.78 -33.57 -19.77
C CYS A 115 -7.89 -33.65 -20.82
N GLU A 116 -7.61 -33.23 -22.05
CA GLU A 116 -8.38 -33.72 -23.19
C GLU A 116 -7.98 -35.20 -23.37
N CYS A 117 -8.85 -36.09 -22.93
CA CYS A 117 -8.80 -37.48 -23.33
C CYS A 117 -9.00 -37.52 -24.84
N HIS A 118 -7.97 -37.96 -25.56
CA HIS A 118 -8.09 -38.37 -26.95
C HIS A 118 -9.00 -39.61 -26.96
N GLU A 119 -10.21 -39.48 -27.49
CA GLU A 119 -10.98 -40.64 -27.93
C GLU A 119 -10.59 -40.91 -29.39
N VAL A 120 -10.17 -42.16 -29.59
CA VAL A 120 -9.75 -42.80 -30.86
C VAL A 120 -10.94 -42.95 -31.79
#